data_AF-A0A2W5R5K4-F1
#
_entry.id   AF-A0A2W5R5K4-F1
#
_cell.length_a   1.000
_cell.length_b   1.000
_cell.length_c   1.000
_cell.angle_alpha   90.00
_cell.angle_beta   90.00
_cell.angle_gamma   90.00
#
_symmetry.space_group_name_H-M   'P 1'
#
loop_
_entity.id
_entity.type
_entity.pdbx_description
1 polymer ?
#
loop_
_entity_poly.entity_id
_entity_poly.type
_entity_poly.pdbx_seq_one_letter_code
_entity_poly.pdbx_strand_id
1 'polypeptide(L)'
;YGGHGYIKEWGMEQIARDARIATLYEGTTGVQALDLIGRKVLLTSKGKVIRDYTTEILKFCGQQARNKYMRRFAWDLTKVCAQWNALTVRIMLAARKDRDVVSSASVDFLMFSGYVMMAYFWAQQAAVASEKLASGDGKESAEFYKAKIKVADFYFERMLPRTQGHAEAMVNPSKTMTSLAPEHFSFDY
;
A
#
# COMPACT_ATOMS: atom_id res chain seq x y z
N TYR A 1 15.18 -9.13 -19.31
CA TYR A 1 16.02 -10.22 -19.85
C TYR A 1 15.29 -11.16 -20.81
N GLY A 2 13.94 -11.15 -20.94
CA GLY A 2 13.27 -12.12 -21.82
C GLY A 2 13.63 -13.56 -21.44
N GLY A 3 13.81 -14.45 -22.42
CA GLY A 3 14.27 -15.82 -22.20
C GLY A 3 15.60 -15.93 -21.43
N HIS A 4 16.52 -14.95 -21.58
CA HIS A 4 17.78 -14.93 -20.84
C HIS A 4 17.59 -14.85 -19.33
N GLY A 5 16.47 -14.31 -18.85
CA GLY A 5 16.19 -14.23 -17.41
C GLY A 5 16.00 -15.60 -16.76
N TYR A 6 15.77 -16.66 -17.55
CA TYR A 6 15.63 -18.03 -17.07
C TYR A 6 16.97 -18.79 -17.05
N ILE A 7 18.04 -18.22 -17.62
CA ILE A 7 19.37 -18.82 -17.65
C ILE A 7 20.11 -18.39 -16.38
N LYS A 8 20.61 -19.37 -15.60
CA LYS A 8 21.24 -19.15 -14.28
C LYS A 8 22.37 -18.12 -14.28
N GLU A 9 23.16 -18.05 -15.34
CA GLU A 9 24.31 -17.13 -15.46
C GLU A 9 23.91 -15.65 -15.28
N TRP A 10 22.68 -15.26 -15.64
CA TRP A 10 22.20 -13.88 -15.50
C TRP A 10 21.66 -13.55 -14.11
N GLY A 11 21.50 -14.54 -13.21
CA GLY A 11 21.12 -14.34 -11.81
C GLY A 11 19.68 -13.90 -11.53
N MET A 12 18.86 -13.57 -12.54
CA MET A 12 17.49 -13.07 -12.31
C MET A 12 16.57 -14.12 -11.65
N GLU A 13 16.73 -15.39 -12.05
CA GLU A 13 16.00 -16.51 -11.43
C GLU A 13 16.38 -16.69 -9.95
N GLN A 14 17.65 -16.44 -9.61
CA GLN A 14 18.13 -16.49 -8.23
C GLN A 14 17.46 -15.41 -7.37
N ILE A 15 17.40 -14.16 -7.85
CA ILE A 15 16.72 -13.08 -7.13
C ILE A 15 15.25 -13.45 -6.85
N ALA A 16 14.55 -14.04 -7.82
CA ALA A 16 13.15 -14.44 -7.65
C ALA A 16 12.97 -15.57 -6.62
N ARG A 17 13.86 -16.58 -6.63
CA ARG A 17 13.86 -17.67 -5.64
C ARG A 17 14.19 -17.17 -4.24
N ASP A 18 15.26 -16.37 -4.13
CA ASP A 18 15.76 -15.90 -2.84
C ASP A 18 14.78 -14.90 -2.21
N ALA A 19 14.09 -14.07 -3.00
CA ALA A 19 13.07 -13.16 -2.49
C ALA A 19 11.78 -13.89 -2.04
N ARG A 20 11.51 -15.12 -2.50
CA ARG A 20 10.26 -15.81 -2.19
C ARG A 20 10.11 -16.11 -0.70
N ILE A 21 11.22 -16.43 -0.03
CA ILE A 21 11.21 -16.78 1.40
C ILE A 21 10.74 -15.62 2.28
N ALA A 22 10.93 -14.37 1.84
CA ALA A 22 10.53 -13.17 2.57
C ALA A 22 9.02 -13.04 2.78
N THR A 23 8.20 -13.81 2.04
CA THR A 23 6.73 -13.84 2.19
C THR A 23 6.23 -14.95 3.12
N LEU A 24 7.14 -15.79 3.62
CA LEU A 24 6.82 -17.02 4.36
C LEU A 24 7.49 -17.06 5.74
N TYR A 25 8.79 -16.74 5.80
CA TYR A 25 9.58 -16.78 7.03
C TYR A 25 9.23 -15.59 7.95
N GLU A 26 9.36 -15.77 9.27
CA GLU A 26 8.92 -14.80 10.32
C GLU A 26 7.44 -14.38 10.24
N GLY A 27 6.60 -15.27 9.71
CA GLY A 27 5.16 -15.08 9.59
C GLY A 27 4.75 -14.75 8.16
N THR A 28 3.81 -15.53 7.64
CA THR A 28 3.32 -15.40 6.27
C THR A 28 2.62 -14.05 6.06
N THR A 29 2.48 -13.63 4.80
CA THR A 29 1.72 -12.42 4.45
C THR A 29 0.34 -12.37 5.12
N GLY A 30 -0.37 -13.49 5.18
CA GLY A 30 -1.68 -13.57 5.85
C GLY A 30 -1.60 -13.35 7.36
N VAL A 31 -0.60 -13.93 8.03
CA VAL A 31 -0.37 -13.73 9.47
C VAL A 31 -0.03 -12.27 9.76
N GLN A 32 0.86 -11.67 8.96
CA GLN A 32 1.23 -10.25 9.11
C GLN A 32 0.05 -9.31 8.83
N ALA A 33 -0.80 -9.66 7.85
CA ALA A 33 -2.00 -8.90 7.53
C ALA A 33 -3.03 -8.93 8.67
N LEU A 34 -3.29 -10.11 9.24
CA LEU A 34 -4.16 -10.28 10.41
C LEU A 34 -3.60 -9.55 11.63
N ASP A 35 -2.29 -9.60 11.84
CA ASP A 35 -1.62 -8.87 12.91
C ASP A 35 -1.82 -7.35 12.78
N LEU A 36 -1.69 -6.83 11.56
CA LEU A 36 -1.93 -5.43 11.25
C LEU A 36 -3.37 -5.03 11.55
N ILE A 37 -4.35 -5.58 10.83
CA ILE A 37 -5.73 -5.09 10.95
C ILE A 37 -6.38 -5.56 12.25
N GLY A 38 -6.25 -6.83 12.59
CA GLY A 38 -6.89 -7.43 13.77
C GLY A 38 -6.29 -6.87 15.05
N ARG A 39 -4.99 -7.12 15.28
CA ARG A 39 -4.36 -6.77 16.55
C ARG A 39 -4.01 -5.28 16.63
N LYS A 40 -3.15 -4.77 15.75
CA LYS A 40 -2.61 -3.39 15.86
C LYS A 40 -3.68 -2.32 15.63
N VAL A 41 -4.49 -2.47 14.57
CA VAL A 41 -5.50 -1.47 14.20
C VAL A 41 -6.77 -1.59 15.03
N LEU A 42 -7.44 -2.74 15.03
CA LEU A 42 -8.77 -2.87 15.64
C LEU A 42 -8.72 -3.09 17.15
N LEU A 43 -7.97 -4.09 17.63
CA LEU A 43 -7.96 -4.47 19.05
C LEU A 43 -7.18 -3.46 19.91
N THR A 44 -5.92 -3.18 19.56
CA THR A 44 -5.01 -2.39 20.39
C THR A 44 -5.30 -0.89 20.26
N SER A 45 -5.33 -0.34 19.05
CA SER A 45 -5.44 1.11 18.85
C SER A 45 -6.86 1.60 18.59
N LYS A 46 -7.83 0.70 18.34
CA LYS A 46 -9.21 1.05 17.98
C LYS A 46 -9.27 2.06 16.82
N GLY A 47 -8.44 1.83 15.79
CA GLY A 47 -8.31 2.67 14.60
C GLY A 47 -7.40 3.89 14.76
N LYS A 48 -6.97 4.22 15.99
CA LYS A 48 -6.15 5.41 16.27
C LYS A 48 -4.85 5.42 15.46
N VAL A 49 -4.18 4.27 15.29
CA VAL A 49 -2.90 4.21 14.58
C VAL A 49 -2.99 4.67 13.13
N ILE A 50 -4.09 4.33 12.44
CA ILE A 50 -4.34 4.76 11.06
C ILE A 50 -4.65 6.26 11.02
N ARG A 51 -5.48 6.73 11.95
CA ARG A 51 -5.83 8.16 12.05
C ARG A 51 -4.61 9.03 12.32
N ASP A 52 -3.74 8.61 13.24
CA ASP A 52 -2.52 9.35 13.57
C ASP A 52 -1.58 9.40 12.35
N TYR A 53 -1.34 8.26 11.71
CA TYR A 53 -0.43 8.19 10.55
C TYR A 53 -0.97 9.00 9.35
N THR A 54 -2.25 8.89 9.06
CA THR A 54 -2.87 9.72 8.00
C THR A 54 -2.90 11.20 8.36
N THR A 55 -2.98 11.57 9.64
CA THR A 55 -2.83 12.98 10.07
C THR A 55 -1.45 13.53 9.74
N GLU A 56 -0.39 12.74 9.90
CA GLU A 56 0.96 13.12 9.49
C GLU A 56 1.04 13.38 7.98
N ILE A 57 0.48 12.48 7.16
CA ILE A 57 0.42 12.62 5.71
C ILE A 57 -0.36 13.88 5.32
N LEU A 58 -1.50 14.14 5.97
CA LEU A 58 -2.34 15.31 5.70
C LEU A 58 -1.62 16.61 6.09
N LYS A 59 -0.80 16.62 7.14
CA LYS A 59 0.06 17.76 7.50
C LYS A 59 1.05 18.06 6.37
N PHE A 60 1.73 17.03 5.85
CA PHE A 60 2.60 17.17 4.69
C PHE A 60 1.84 17.70 3.47
N CYS A 61 0.65 17.18 3.19
CA CYS A 61 -0.21 17.65 2.09
C CYS A 61 -0.56 19.14 2.24
N GLY A 62 -0.87 19.60 3.45
CA GLY A 62 -1.14 21.01 3.75
C GLY A 62 0.05 21.92 3.48
N GLN A 63 1.26 21.48 3.84
CA GLN A 63 2.51 22.22 3.56
C GLN A 63 2.77 22.34 2.06
N GLN A 64 2.45 21.29 1.30
CA GLN A 64 2.70 21.22 -0.15
C GLN A 64 1.54 21.76 -1.02
N ALA A 65 0.40 22.13 -0.44
CA ALA A 65 -0.80 22.52 -1.19
C ALA A 65 -0.60 23.71 -2.14
N ARG A 66 0.31 24.64 -1.77
CA ARG A 66 0.64 25.82 -2.56
C ARG A 66 1.73 25.57 -3.60
N ASN A 67 2.53 24.51 -3.45
CA ASN A 67 3.54 24.14 -4.43
C ASN A 67 2.85 23.62 -5.70
N LYS A 68 3.04 24.31 -6.82
CA LYS A 68 2.36 24.04 -8.10
C LYS A 68 2.56 22.61 -8.57
N TYR A 69 3.77 22.08 -8.43
CA TYR A 69 4.11 20.71 -8.80
C TYR A 69 3.54 19.71 -7.79
N MET A 70 3.69 19.98 -6.49
CA MET A 70 3.28 19.03 -5.45
C MET A 70 1.77 18.97 -5.19
N ARG A 71 1.00 19.97 -5.64
CA ARG A 71 -0.45 20.06 -5.39
C ARG A 71 -1.21 18.79 -5.79
N ARG A 72 -0.86 18.19 -6.93
CA ARG A 72 -1.49 16.95 -7.39
C ARG A 72 -1.25 15.80 -6.40
N PHE A 73 0.01 15.57 -6.02
CA PHE A 73 0.35 14.52 -5.05
C PHE A 73 -0.35 14.74 -3.71
N ALA A 74 -0.38 15.99 -3.23
CA ALA A 74 -1.06 16.34 -1.99
C ALA A 74 -2.57 16.03 -2.05
N TRP A 75 -3.21 16.31 -3.18
CA TRP A 75 -4.64 16.03 -3.38
C TRP A 75 -4.92 14.53 -3.43
N ASP A 76 -4.14 13.77 -4.20
CA ASP A 76 -4.31 12.33 -4.33
C ASP A 76 -4.05 11.62 -3.00
N LEU A 77 -2.99 12.02 -2.26
CA LEU A 77 -2.72 11.53 -0.91
C LEU A 77 -3.86 11.84 0.07
N THR A 78 -4.40 13.06 0.02
CA THR A 78 -5.54 13.46 0.87
C THR A 78 -6.74 12.54 0.65
N LYS A 79 -7.07 12.24 -0.61
CA LYS A 79 -8.16 11.32 -0.96
C LYS A 79 -7.93 9.92 -0.44
N VAL A 80 -6.76 9.32 -0.70
CA VAL A 80 -6.51 7.95 -0.26
C VAL A 80 -6.37 7.84 1.26
N CYS A 81 -5.92 8.89 1.96
CA CYS A 81 -5.94 8.95 3.43
C CYS A 81 -7.37 9.00 3.98
N ALA A 82 -8.25 9.79 3.38
CA ALA A 82 -9.67 9.83 3.75
C ALA A 82 -10.33 8.45 3.52
N GLN A 83 -10.06 7.84 2.36
CA GLN A 83 -10.53 6.50 2.03
C GLN A 83 -10.01 5.45 3.03
N TRP A 84 -8.73 5.51 3.41
CA TRP A 84 -8.14 4.58 4.38
C TRP A 84 -8.87 4.62 5.71
N ASN A 85 -9.08 5.82 6.27
CA ASN A 85 -9.83 6.00 7.52
C ASN A 85 -11.26 5.46 7.40
N ALA A 86 -11.95 5.77 6.30
CA ALA A 86 -13.31 5.30 6.06
C ALA A 86 -13.38 3.76 5.97
N LEU A 87 -12.44 3.12 5.27
CA LEU A 87 -12.34 1.67 5.17
C LEU A 87 -12.07 1.03 6.54
N THR A 88 -11.16 1.59 7.34
CA THR A 88 -10.91 1.12 8.72
C THR A 88 -12.17 1.16 9.57
N VAL A 89 -12.95 2.24 9.50
CA VAL A 89 -14.21 2.35 10.24
C VAL A 89 -15.25 1.35 9.72
N ARG A 90 -15.38 1.19 8.40
CA ARG A 90 -16.30 0.21 7.80
C ARG A 90 -16.02 -1.21 8.27
N ILE A 91 -14.75 -1.63 8.21
CA ILE A 91 -14.34 -2.97 8.68
C ILE A 91 -14.59 -3.11 10.17
N MET A 92 -14.25 -2.10 10.99
CA MET A 92 -14.51 -2.12 12.43
C MET A 92 -16.00 -2.30 12.76
N LEU A 93 -16.90 -1.66 12.02
CA LEU A 93 -18.34 -1.79 12.22
C LEU A 93 -18.87 -3.15 11.76
N ALA A 94 -18.40 -3.64 10.61
CA ALA A 94 -18.77 -4.95 10.09
C ALA A 94 -18.30 -6.09 11.01
N ALA A 95 -17.09 -5.98 11.56
CA ALA A 95 -16.48 -6.94 12.48
C ALA A 95 -17.29 -7.17 13.77
N ARG A 96 -18.19 -6.24 14.14
CA ARG A 96 -19.10 -6.41 15.30
C ARG A 96 -20.21 -7.41 15.03
N LYS A 97 -20.58 -7.61 13.76
CA LYS A 97 -21.67 -8.51 13.34
C LYS A 97 -21.11 -9.82 12.79
N ASP A 98 -19.95 -9.76 12.15
CA ASP A 98 -19.31 -10.89 11.52
C ASP A 98 -17.79 -10.80 11.71
N ARG A 99 -17.23 -11.74 12.48
CA ARG A 99 -15.80 -11.75 12.79
C ARG A 99 -14.95 -12.15 11.58
N ASP A 100 -15.50 -12.87 10.62
CA ASP A 100 -14.76 -13.36 9.44
C ASP A 100 -14.37 -12.22 8.51
N VAL A 101 -15.07 -11.07 8.59
CA VAL A 101 -14.74 -9.86 7.83
C VAL A 101 -13.31 -9.40 8.09
N VAL A 102 -12.78 -9.56 9.31
CA VAL A 102 -11.40 -9.14 9.61
C VAL A 102 -10.42 -10.01 8.83
N SER A 103 -10.67 -11.32 8.77
CA SER A 103 -9.82 -12.26 8.05
C SER A 103 -9.91 -12.08 6.54
N SER A 104 -11.13 -11.94 6.00
CA SER A 104 -11.35 -11.74 4.57
C SER A 104 -10.77 -10.42 4.06
N ALA A 105 -10.78 -9.37 4.88
CA ALA A 105 -10.26 -8.04 4.51
C ALA A 105 -8.73 -7.90 4.71
N SER A 106 -8.10 -8.82 5.42
CA SER A 106 -6.77 -8.60 6.00
C SER A 106 -5.69 -8.27 4.97
N VAL A 107 -5.52 -9.11 3.95
CA VAL A 107 -4.47 -8.96 2.94
C VAL A 107 -4.72 -7.72 2.08
N ASP A 108 -5.96 -7.45 1.69
CA ASP A 108 -6.30 -6.24 0.95
C ASP A 108 -6.04 -4.98 1.77
N PHE A 109 -6.34 -4.99 3.07
CA PHE A 109 -6.01 -3.88 3.96
C PHE A 109 -4.50 -3.66 4.06
N LEU A 110 -3.71 -4.74 4.18
CA LEU A 110 -2.24 -4.67 4.20
C LEU A 110 -1.71 -4.06 2.89
N MET A 111 -2.18 -4.53 1.75
CA MET A 111 -1.73 -4.04 0.44
C MET A 111 -2.14 -2.58 0.21
N PHE A 112 -3.39 -2.21 0.49
CA PHE A 112 -3.86 -0.83 0.43
C PHE A 112 -2.98 0.09 1.27
N SER A 113 -2.71 -0.30 2.52
CA SER A 113 -1.84 0.44 3.45
C SER A 113 -0.45 0.65 2.86
N GLY A 114 0.15 -0.40 2.31
CA GLY A 114 1.47 -0.34 1.68
C GLY A 114 1.54 0.62 0.49
N TYR A 115 0.52 0.63 -0.38
CA TYR A 115 0.46 1.56 -1.51
C TYR A 115 0.37 3.02 -1.04
N VAL A 116 -0.44 3.32 -0.02
CA VAL A 116 -0.56 4.67 0.54
C VAL A 116 0.75 5.13 1.18
N MET A 117 1.39 4.26 1.97
CA MET A 117 2.69 4.54 2.60
C MET A 117 3.77 4.84 1.56
N MET A 118 3.87 4.02 0.51
CA MET A 118 4.84 4.24 -0.56
C MET A 118 4.55 5.51 -1.36
N ALA A 119 3.29 5.84 -1.63
CA ALA A 119 2.92 7.10 -2.26
C ALA A 119 3.36 8.31 -1.42
N TYR A 120 3.21 8.24 -0.09
CA TYR A 120 3.67 9.30 0.80
C TYR A 120 5.19 9.48 0.72
N PHE A 121 5.98 8.41 0.78
CA PHE A 121 7.44 8.52 0.66
C PHE A 121 7.90 8.99 -0.71
N TRP A 122 7.24 8.58 -1.80
CA TRP A 122 7.52 9.11 -3.13
C TRP A 122 7.21 10.61 -3.23
N ALA A 123 6.10 11.07 -2.63
CA ALA A 123 5.77 12.49 -2.61
C ALA A 123 6.78 13.31 -1.78
N GLN A 124 7.26 12.78 -0.64
CA GLN A 124 8.32 13.43 0.14
C GLN A 124 9.61 13.58 -0.68
N GLN A 125 10.04 12.52 -1.37
CA GLN A 125 11.21 12.58 -2.25
C GLN A 125 11.03 13.56 -3.41
N ALA A 126 9.83 13.59 -4.00
CA ALA A 126 9.50 14.52 -5.09
C ALA A 126 9.50 15.98 -4.63
N ALA A 127 9.04 16.27 -3.40
CA ALA A 127 9.08 17.61 -2.83
C ALA A 127 10.52 18.10 -2.69
N VAL A 128 11.38 17.30 -2.06
CA VAL A 128 12.81 17.63 -1.90
C VAL A 128 13.50 17.77 -3.25
N ALA A 129 13.26 16.85 -4.18
CA ALA A 129 13.84 16.90 -5.51
C ALA A 129 13.41 18.16 -6.29
N SER A 130 12.13 18.54 -6.18
CA SER A 130 11.61 19.75 -6.80
C SER A 130 12.24 21.02 -6.21
N GLU A 131 12.43 21.05 -4.89
CA GLU A 131 13.08 22.18 -4.21
C GLU A 131 14.54 22.31 -4.64
N LYS A 132 15.30 21.21 -4.61
CA LYS A 132 16.73 21.19 -4.96
C LYS A 132 16.99 21.51 -6.43
N LEU A 133 16.06 21.15 -7.32
CA LEU A 133 16.12 21.58 -8.73
C LEU A 133 15.88 23.09 -8.89
N ALA A 134 14.96 23.66 -8.12
CA ALA A 134 14.61 25.06 -8.22
C ALA A 134 15.68 25.98 -7.63
N SER A 135 16.30 25.57 -6.52
CA SER A 135 17.37 26.32 -5.86
C SER A 135 18.73 26.17 -6.54
N GLY A 136 18.98 25.04 -7.22
CA GLY A 136 20.30 24.70 -7.77
C GLY A 136 21.33 24.32 -6.70
N ASP A 137 20.94 24.18 -5.43
CA ASP A 137 21.82 23.87 -4.29
C ASP A 137 21.84 22.37 -3.91
N GLY A 138 21.40 21.51 -4.83
CA GLY A 138 21.39 20.07 -4.67
C GLY A 138 22.79 19.45 -4.70
N LYS A 139 23.03 18.45 -3.84
CA LYS A 139 24.29 17.67 -3.85
C LYS A 139 24.40 16.74 -5.07
N GLU A 140 23.27 16.17 -5.48
CA GLU A 140 23.16 15.30 -6.64
C GLU A 140 22.97 16.08 -7.95
N SER A 141 23.10 15.39 -9.09
CA SER A 141 22.85 15.98 -10.41
C SER A 141 21.39 16.39 -10.63
N ALA A 142 21.17 17.36 -11.51
CA ALA A 142 19.82 17.75 -11.91
C ALA A 142 19.03 16.58 -12.52
N GLU A 143 19.70 15.69 -13.23
CA GLU A 143 19.15 14.47 -13.83
C GLU A 143 18.62 13.51 -12.75
N PHE A 144 19.34 13.35 -11.64
CA PHE A 144 18.89 12.51 -10.52
C PHE A 144 17.58 13.02 -9.91
N TYR A 145 17.48 14.32 -9.64
CA TYR A 145 16.25 14.89 -9.09
C TYR A 145 15.08 14.83 -10.08
N LYS A 146 15.33 15.07 -11.38
CA LYS A 146 14.32 14.88 -12.43
C LYS A 146 13.84 13.43 -12.47
N ALA A 147 14.73 12.45 -12.31
CA ALA A 147 14.37 11.04 -12.24
C ALA A 147 13.51 10.72 -11.01
N LYS A 148 13.84 11.26 -9.82
CA LYS A 148 13.02 11.09 -8.60
C LYS A 148 11.60 11.60 -8.78
N ILE A 149 11.46 12.80 -9.35
CA ILE A 149 10.17 13.39 -9.74
C ILE A 149 9.41 12.45 -10.67
N LYS A 150 10.07 11.94 -11.72
CA LYS A 150 9.41 11.06 -12.70
C LYS A 150 9.00 9.71 -12.14
N VAL A 151 9.75 9.14 -11.20
CA VAL A 151 9.35 7.89 -10.54
C VAL A 151 8.15 8.13 -9.62
N ALA A 152 8.07 9.29 -8.95
CA ALA A 152 6.88 9.66 -8.19
C ALA A 152 5.64 9.84 -9.09
N ASP A 153 5.77 10.53 -10.24
CA ASP A 153 4.72 10.63 -11.26
C ASP A 153 4.21 9.22 -11.64
N PHE A 154 5.13 8.32 -12.01
CA PHE A 154 4.80 6.94 -12.38
C PHE A 154 4.08 6.20 -11.25
N TYR A 155 4.54 6.33 -10.00
CA TYR A 155 3.93 5.64 -8.89
C TYR A 155 2.49 6.08 -8.69
N PHE A 156 2.22 7.38 -8.71
CA PHE A 156 0.87 7.92 -8.56
C PHE A 156 -0.04 7.58 -9.74
N GLU A 157 0.50 7.51 -10.96
CA GLU A 157 -0.29 7.21 -12.16
C GLU A 157 -0.55 5.72 -12.41
N ARG A 158 0.37 4.85 -11.99
CA ARG A 158 0.37 3.43 -12.41
C ARG A 158 0.29 2.46 -11.25
N MET A 159 0.81 2.83 -10.08
CA MET A 159 0.85 1.95 -8.91
C MET A 159 -0.26 2.27 -7.93
N LEU A 160 -0.43 3.53 -7.55
CA LEU A 160 -1.43 3.98 -6.58
C LEU A 160 -2.87 3.60 -6.98
N PRO A 161 -3.30 3.61 -8.26
CA PRO A 161 -4.66 3.20 -8.62
C PRO A 161 -5.02 1.76 -8.23
N ARG A 162 -4.03 0.87 -8.02
CA ARG A 162 -4.26 -0.51 -7.54
C ARG A 162 -4.90 -0.55 -6.15
N THR A 163 -4.79 0.54 -5.37
CA THR A 163 -5.54 0.69 -4.11
C THR A 163 -7.03 0.51 -4.29
N GLN A 164 -7.61 0.87 -5.44
CA GLN A 164 -9.05 0.80 -5.63
C GLN A 164 -9.58 -0.64 -5.67
N GLY A 165 -8.85 -1.56 -6.32
CA GLY A 165 -9.20 -2.98 -6.29
C GLY A 165 -9.19 -3.56 -4.87
N HIS A 166 -8.19 -3.20 -4.07
CA HIS A 166 -8.13 -3.59 -2.65
C HIS A 166 -9.25 -2.94 -1.83
N ALA A 167 -9.55 -1.67 -2.06
CA ALA A 167 -10.61 -0.94 -1.36
C ALA A 167 -11.99 -1.54 -1.59
N GLU A 168 -12.28 -1.96 -2.82
CA GLU A 168 -13.52 -2.66 -3.16
C GLU A 168 -13.56 -4.06 -2.57
N ALA A 169 -12.47 -4.84 -2.72
CA ALA A 169 -12.42 -6.23 -2.25
C ALA A 169 -12.57 -6.33 -0.72
N MET A 170 -11.89 -5.49 0.06
CA MET A 170 -11.81 -5.62 1.51
C MET A 170 -13.12 -5.35 2.26
N VAL A 171 -14.12 -4.76 1.59
CA VAL A 171 -15.44 -4.47 2.19
C VAL A 171 -16.54 -5.39 1.70
N ASN A 172 -16.22 -6.33 0.81
CA ASN A 172 -17.19 -7.33 0.35
C ASN A 172 -17.55 -8.30 1.50
N PRO A 173 -18.76 -8.88 1.49
CA PRO A 173 -19.17 -9.85 2.50
C PRO A 173 -18.23 -11.06 2.55
N SER A 174 -17.85 -11.48 3.76
CA SER A 174 -17.02 -12.67 4.00
C SER A 174 -17.65 -13.95 3.42
N LYS A 175 -18.99 -13.98 3.33
CA LYS A 175 -19.78 -15.15 2.93
C LYS A 175 -19.33 -15.78 1.62
N THR A 176 -18.88 -14.99 0.64
CA THR A 176 -18.38 -15.54 -0.64
C THR A 176 -17.12 -16.39 -0.48
N MET A 177 -16.35 -16.18 0.59
CA MET A 177 -15.17 -16.97 0.93
C MET A 177 -15.47 -18.15 1.86
N THR A 178 -16.58 -18.09 2.61
CA THR A 178 -16.88 -19.06 3.68
C THR A 178 -18.07 -19.97 3.37
N SER A 179 -18.85 -19.70 2.33
CA SER A 179 -20.07 -20.47 2.03
C SER A 179 -19.87 -21.71 1.18
N LEU A 180 -18.73 -21.87 0.51
CA LEU A 180 -18.45 -23.07 -0.29
C LEU A 180 -18.05 -24.21 0.63
N ALA A 181 -18.75 -25.33 0.54
CA ALA A 181 -18.47 -26.50 1.35
C ALA A 181 -17.07 -27.08 0.98
N PRO A 182 -16.24 -27.50 1.97
CA PRO A 182 -14.87 -27.95 1.74
C PRO A 182 -14.73 -29.04 0.67
N GLU A 183 -15.70 -29.95 0.58
CA GLU A 183 -15.76 -31.04 -0.40
C GLU A 183 -15.72 -30.55 -1.85
N HIS A 184 -16.20 -29.34 -2.13
CA HIS A 184 -16.18 -28.75 -3.47
C HIS A 184 -14.82 -28.17 -3.86
N PHE A 185 -13.85 -28.10 -2.94
CA PHE A 185 -12.46 -27.76 -3.25
C PHE A 185 -11.61 -28.99 -3.59
N SER A 186 -12.12 -30.20 -3.39
CA SER A 186 -11.40 -31.40 -3.80
C SER A 186 -11.36 -31.52 -5.32
N PHE A 187 -10.21 -31.95 -5.84
CA PHE A 187 -10.02 -32.31 -7.24
C PHE A 187 -10.27 -33.81 -7.49
N ASP A 188 -10.76 -34.54 -6.48
CA ASP A 188 -11.13 -35.96 -6.57
C ASP A 188 -12.45 -36.13 -7.35
N TYR A 189 -12.42 -35.86 -8.66
CA TYR A 189 -13.47 -36.22 -9.62
C TYR A 189 -13.00 -37.38 -10.52
#